data_AF-A0A2T6FF73-F1
#
_entry.id   AF-A0A2T6FF73-F1
#
_cell.length_a   1.000
_cell.length_b   1.000
_cell.length_c   1.000
_cell.angle_alpha   90.00
_cell.angle_beta   90.00
_cell.angle_gamma   90.00
#
_symmetry.space_group_name_H-M   'P 1'
#
loop_
_entity.id
_entity.type
_entity.pdbx_description
1 polymer ?
#
loop_
_entity_poly.entity_id
_entity_poly.type
_entity_poly.pdbx_seq_one_letter_code
_entity_poly.pdbx_strand_id
1 'polypeptide(L)'
;MHGNLNKGFTLVELISVIVLVGVLSVTVFYRLASVNSVNVQSGRDDVIAALFFAQQQSMMRSNITLVIAANSVSVNESGTPILVSNNYYPLTMPAGVNLSATINTFVYDKLGRTTAGTITLTGSGNSSGASASIRVEASGYAYY
;
A
#
# COMPACT_ATOMS: atom_id res chain seq x y z
N MET A 1 -28.40 -5.69 55.12
CA MET A 1 -27.45 -4.69 54.59
C MET A 1 -26.15 -5.42 54.24
N HIS A 2 -25.99 -5.86 53.00
CA HIS A 2 -24.80 -6.62 52.57
C HIS A 2 -23.76 -5.64 52.02
N GLY A 3 -22.66 -5.46 52.75
CA GLY A 3 -21.57 -4.59 52.35
C GLY A 3 -20.88 -5.12 51.10
N ASN A 4 -20.85 -4.28 50.06
CA ASN A 4 -20.06 -4.52 48.86
C ASN A 4 -18.58 -4.62 49.24
N LEU A 5 -17.96 -5.80 49.03
CA LEU A 5 -16.52 -5.92 49.11
C LEU A 5 -15.90 -5.12 47.95
N ASN A 6 -15.47 -3.90 48.25
CA ASN A 6 -14.51 -3.18 47.41
C ASN A 6 -13.18 -3.95 47.47
N LYS A 7 -13.02 -4.96 46.62
CA LYS A 7 -11.75 -5.67 46.44
C LYS A 7 -10.84 -4.76 45.62
N GLY A 8 -10.02 -3.98 46.30
CA GLY A 8 -8.89 -3.29 45.67
C GLY A 8 -7.92 -4.32 45.09
N PHE A 9 -7.29 -3.97 43.96
CA PHE A 9 -6.19 -4.76 43.40
C PHE A 9 -5.07 -4.88 44.44
N THR A 10 -4.55 -6.08 44.64
CA THR A 10 -3.33 -6.26 45.43
C THR A 10 -2.15 -5.64 44.70
N LEU A 11 -1.12 -5.24 45.46
CA LEU A 11 0.11 -4.69 44.89
C LEU A 11 0.75 -5.67 43.89
N VAL A 12 0.70 -6.97 44.18
CA VAL A 12 1.23 -8.01 43.28
C VAL A 12 0.41 -8.15 42.00
N GLU A 13 -0.92 -8.04 42.05
CA GLU A 13 -1.77 -8.04 40.86
C GLU A 13 -1.55 -6.79 40.00
N LEU A 14 -1.34 -5.62 40.63
CA LEU A 14 -1.05 -4.40 39.88
C LEU A 14 0.29 -4.51 39.14
N ILE A 15 1.33 -5.02 39.80
CA ILE A 15 2.64 -5.24 39.17
C ILE A 15 2.53 -6.27 38.05
N SER A 16 1.81 -7.38 38.26
CA SER A 16 1.67 -8.39 37.21
C SER A 16 0.92 -7.85 35.99
N VAL A 17 -0.12 -7.03 36.18
CA VAL A 17 -0.83 -6.37 35.07
C VAL A 17 0.08 -5.39 34.32
N ILE A 18 0.86 -4.56 35.02
CA ILE A 18 1.79 -3.62 34.36
C ILE A 18 2.84 -4.36 33.55
N VAL A 19 3.40 -5.46 34.08
CA VAL A 19 4.36 -6.29 33.35
C VAL A 19 3.72 -6.94 32.13
N LEU A 20 2.50 -7.49 32.26
CA LEU A 20 1.77 -8.07 31.14
C LEU A 20 1.46 -7.04 30.05
N VAL A 21 0.97 -5.85 30.43
CA VAL A 21 0.71 -4.76 29.48
C VAL A 21 2.01 -4.34 28.79
N GLY A 22 3.11 -4.21 29.53
CA GLY A 22 4.43 -3.88 28.94
C GLY A 22 4.87 -4.90 27.88
N VAL A 23 4.78 -6.19 28.17
CA VAL A 23 5.14 -7.26 27.21
C VAL A 23 4.20 -7.26 26.00
N LEU A 24 2.89 -7.11 26.22
CA LEU A 24 1.91 -7.05 25.14
C LEU A 24 2.12 -5.82 24.25
N SER A 25 2.43 -4.65 24.82
CA SER A 25 2.72 -3.45 24.04
C SER A 25 3.91 -3.65 23.10
N VAL A 26 5.00 -4.24 23.60
CA VAL A 26 6.20 -4.49 22.78
C VAL A 26 5.91 -5.49 21.65
N THR A 27 5.23 -6.60 21.94
CA THR A 27 4.91 -7.63 20.94
C THR A 27 3.97 -7.11 19.85
N VAL A 28 2.92 -6.37 20.22
CA VAL A 28 2.00 -5.75 19.26
C VAL A 28 2.72 -4.72 18.39
N PHE A 29 3.61 -3.92 18.98
CA PHE A 29 4.40 -2.94 18.24
C PHE A 29 5.26 -3.57 17.15
N TYR A 30 6.07 -4.60 17.48
CA TYR A 30 6.91 -5.29 16.50
C TYR A 30 6.08 -5.94 15.38
N ARG A 31 4.94 -6.53 15.72
CA ARG A 31 4.06 -7.17 14.74
C ARG A 31 3.45 -6.15 13.77
N LEU A 32 2.92 -5.04 14.27
CA LEU A 32 2.33 -4.00 13.42
C LEU A 32 3.36 -3.35 12.51
N ALA A 33 4.56 -3.07 13.01
CA ALA A 33 5.66 -2.56 12.20
C ALA A 33 6.04 -3.52 11.05
N SER A 34 6.10 -4.84 11.33
CA SER A 34 6.41 -5.86 10.33
C SER A 34 5.32 -6.06 9.29
N VAL A 35 4.04 -5.98 9.65
CA VAL A 35 2.94 -6.12 8.67
C VAL A 35 2.90 -4.93 7.72
N ASN A 36 3.14 -3.72 8.23
CA ASN A 36 3.17 -2.52 7.41
C ASN A 36 4.28 -2.54 6.35
N SER A 37 5.48 -3.01 6.69
CA SER A 37 6.57 -3.12 5.71
C SER A 37 6.29 -4.16 4.63
N VAL A 38 5.74 -5.32 5.00
CA VAL A 38 5.32 -6.37 4.04
C VAL A 38 4.22 -5.87 3.12
N ASN A 39 3.22 -5.16 3.66
CA ASN A 39 2.13 -4.60 2.86
C ASN A 39 2.61 -3.54 1.87
N VAL A 40 3.51 -2.64 2.29
CA VAL A 40 4.11 -1.64 1.40
C VAL A 40 4.95 -2.30 0.32
N GLN A 41 5.70 -3.35 0.66
CA GLN A 41 6.47 -4.15 -0.29
C GLN A 41 5.56 -4.82 -1.33
N SER A 42 4.52 -5.53 -0.89
CA SER A 42 3.54 -6.17 -1.77
C SER A 42 2.86 -5.14 -2.69
N GLY A 43 2.41 -4.01 -2.13
CA GLY A 43 1.79 -2.94 -2.92
C GLY A 43 2.76 -2.34 -3.94
N ARG A 44 4.06 -2.25 -3.63
CA ARG A 44 5.07 -1.78 -4.59
C ARG A 44 5.18 -2.73 -5.77
N ASP A 45 5.29 -4.02 -5.49
CA ASP A 45 5.42 -5.06 -6.51
C ASP A 45 4.17 -5.10 -7.42
N ASP A 46 2.99 -4.94 -6.83
CA ASP A 46 1.71 -4.81 -7.55
C ASP A 46 1.67 -3.60 -8.49
N VAL A 47 2.12 -2.42 -8.03
CA VAL A 47 2.15 -1.21 -8.87
C VAL A 47 3.17 -1.35 -10.00
N ILE A 48 4.33 -1.97 -9.74
CA ILE A 48 5.33 -2.24 -10.78
C ILE A 48 4.76 -3.21 -11.82
N ALA A 49 4.09 -4.28 -11.39
CA ALA A 49 3.41 -5.20 -12.28
C ALA A 49 2.35 -4.48 -13.13
N ALA A 50 1.58 -3.56 -12.54
CA ALA A 50 0.62 -2.75 -13.27
C ALA A 50 1.26 -1.82 -14.31
N LEU A 51 2.41 -1.20 -13.99
CA LEU A 51 3.18 -0.37 -14.92
C LEU A 51 3.70 -1.18 -16.11
N PHE A 52 4.29 -2.36 -15.86
CA PHE A 52 4.73 -3.26 -16.93
C PHE A 52 3.55 -3.78 -17.75
N PHE A 53 2.43 -4.09 -17.10
CA PHE A 53 1.22 -4.51 -17.80
C PHE A 53 0.68 -3.38 -18.70
N ALA A 54 0.61 -2.15 -18.22
CA ALA A 54 0.21 -1.00 -19.02
C ALA A 54 1.13 -0.79 -20.22
N GLN A 55 2.45 -0.87 -20.01
CA GLN A 55 3.45 -0.76 -21.07
C GLN A 55 3.28 -1.85 -22.13
N GLN A 56 3.08 -3.12 -21.73
CA GLN A 56 2.85 -4.22 -22.67
C GLN A 56 1.54 -4.06 -23.43
N GLN A 57 0.47 -3.67 -22.75
CA GLN A 57 -0.82 -3.46 -23.39
C GLN A 57 -0.78 -2.31 -24.40
N SER A 58 -0.02 -1.24 -24.13
CA SER A 58 0.09 -0.10 -25.05
C SER A 58 0.81 -0.45 -26.36
N MET A 59 1.67 -1.47 -26.35
CA MET A 59 2.31 -1.97 -27.58
C MET A 59 1.34 -2.75 -28.48
N MET A 60 0.24 -3.24 -27.94
CA MET A 60 -0.77 -4.04 -28.66
C MET A 60 -2.06 -3.25 -28.95
N ARG A 61 -2.37 -2.26 -28.11
CA ARG A 61 -3.64 -1.53 -28.06
C ARG A 61 -3.39 -0.03 -28.10
N SER A 62 -4.44 0.78 -28.16
CA SER A 62 -4.32 2.25 -28.16
C SER A 62 -4.99 2.82 -26.92
N ASN A 63 -4.63 4.06 -26.56
CA ASN A 63 -5.28 4.79 -25.45
C ASN A 63 -5.15 4.06 -24.10
N ILE A 64 -3.98 3.46 -23.87
CA ILE A 64 -3.66 2.82 -22.59
C ILE A 64 -3.16 3.86 -21.60
N THR A 65 -3.75 3.84 -20.41
CA THR A 65 -3.36 4.72 -19.31
C THR A 65 -3.25 3.93 -18.02
N LEU A 66 -2.27 4.25 -17.19
CA LEU A 66 -2.22 3.82 -15.80
C LEU A 66 -2.64 4.97 -14.89
N VAL A 67 -3.65 4.74 -14.07
CA VAL A 67 -4.25 5.73 -13.17
C VAL A 67 -3.93 5.36 -11.73
N ILE A 68 -3.37 6.31 -10.98
CA ILE A 68 -3.07 6.21 -9.55
C ILE A 68 -4.12 7.01 -8.77
N ALA A 69 -4.84 6.31 -7.90
CA ALA A 69 -5.66 6.90 -6.85
C ALA A 69 -5.00 6.72 -5.47
N ALA A 70 -5.62 7.24 -4.42
CA ALA A 70 -5.05 7.23 -3.07
C ALA A 70 -4.75 5.83 -2.52
N ASN A 71 -5.51 4.80 -2.90
CA ASN A 71 -5.35 3.44 -2.40
C ASN A 71 -5.56 2.36 -3.49
N SER A 72 -5.44 2.74 -4.76
CA SER A 72 -5.62 1.81 -5.87
C SER A 72 -4.83 2.24 -7.11
N VAL A 73 -4.51 1.26 -7.94
CA VAL A 73 -3.95 1.47 -9.29
C VAL A 73 -4.88 0.82 -10.32
N SER A 74 -5.08 1.48 -11.46
CA SER A 74 -5.91 0.96 -12.54
C SER A 74 -5.19 1.09 -13.87
N VAL A 75 -5.21 0.03 -14.68
CA VAL A 75 -4.81 0.10 -16.08
C VAL A 75 -6.07 0.16 -16.93
N ASN A 76 -6.20 1.22 -17.72
CA ASN A 76 -7.41 1.51 -18.47
C ASN A 76 -7.11 1.53 -19.97
N GLU A 77 -8.08 1.11 -20.77
CA GLU A 77 -8.16 1.38 -22.20
C GLU A 77 -9.27 2.39 -22.44
N SER A 78 -8.95 3.51 -23.09
CA SER A 78 -9.93 4.56 -23.42
C SER A 78 -10.76 5.01 -22.21
N GLY A 79 -10.13 5.08 -21.03
CA GLY A 79 -10.77 5.48 -19.77
C GLY A 79 -11.47 4.35 -19.01
N THR A 80 -11.64 3.17 -19.60
CA THR A 80 -12.29 2.01 -18.95
C THR A 80 -11.26 1.03 -18.40
N PRO A 81 -11.35 0.58 -17.13
CA PRO A 81 -10.42 -0.41 -16.58
C PRO A 81 -10.39 -1.71 -17.39
N ILE A 82 -9.19 -2.20 -17.67
CA ILE A 82 -9.00 -3.48 -18.33
C ILE A 82 -9.27 -4.59 -17.33
N LEU A 83 -10.19 -5.49 -17.66
CA LEU A 83 -10.44 -6.67 -16.85
C LEU A 83 -9.41 -7.74 -17.19
N VAL A 84 -8.59 -8.13 -16.20
CA VAL A 84 -7.77 -9.34 -16.29
C VAL A 84 -8.48 -10.41 -15.48
N SER A 85 -8.86 -11.51 -16.16
CA SER A 85 -9.66 -12.60 -15.60
C SER A 85 -10.86 -12.11 -14.76
N ASN A 86 -10.78 -12.25 -13.44
CA ASN A 86 -11.85 -12.07 -12.46
C ASN A 86 -12.00 -10.60 -11.99
N ASN A 87 -11.88 -9.64 -12.92
CA ASN A 87 -11.93 -8.20 -12.65
C ASN A 87 -10.77 -7.65 -11.81
N TYR A 88 -9.54 -7.78 -12.30
CA TYR A 88 -8.34 -7.36 -11.57
C TYR A 88 -8.17 -5.83 -11.37
N TYR A 89 -8.57 -5.01 -12.34
CA TYR A 89 -8.46 -3.55 -12.23
C TYR A 89 -9.83 -2.88 -12.02
N PRO A 90 -9.91 -1.86 -11.14
CA PRO A 90 -8.83 -1.29 -10.34
C PRO A 90 -8.34 -2.22 -9.22
N LEU A 91 -7.01 -2.32 -9.09
CA LEU A 91 -6.36 -3.10 -8.05
C LEU A 91 -6.27 -2.25 -6.78
N THR A 92 -6.86 -2.74 -5.70
CA THR A 92 -6.82 -2.07 -4.39
C THR A 92 -5.56 -2.45 -3.63
N MET A 93 -4.88 -1.49 -3.03
CA MET A 93 -3.68 -1.74 -2.23
C MET A 93 -4.00 -2.53 -0.95
N PRO A 94 -3.00 -3.23 -0.38
CA PRO A 94 -3.12 -3.83 0.95
C PRO A 94 -3.57 -2.82 2.01
N ALA A 95 -4.25 -3.32 3.04
CA ALA A 95 -4.78 -2.47 4.11
C ALA A 95 -3.68 -1.60 4.74
N GLY A 96 -3.99 -0.31 4.88
CA GLY A 96 -3.07 0.69 5.45
C GLY A 96 -2.07 1.28 4.46
N VAL A 97 -2.03 0.83 3.21
CA VAL A 97 -1.13 1.39 2.18
C VAL A 97 -1.85 2.46 1.37
N ASN A 98 -1.22 3.63 1.27
CA ASN A 98 -1.67 4.74 0.44
C ASN A 98 -0.62 5.03 -0.64
N LEU A 99 -1.07 5.53 -1.79
CA LEU A 99 -0.22 6.01 -2.87
C LEU A 99 -0.33 7.53 -2.98
N SER A 100 0.79 8.14 -3.34
CA SER A 100 0.88 9.49 -3.87
C SER A 100 1.79 9.46 -5.09
N ALA A 101 1.49 10.23 -6.13
CA ALA A 101 2.30 10.29 -7.32
C ALA A 101 2.54 11.73 -7.74
N THR A 102 3.69 12.00 -8.35
CA THR A 102 3.94 13.30 -9.00
C THR A 102 2.93 13.56 -10.12
N ILE A 103 2.49 12.50 -10.79
CA ILE A 103 1.48 12.50 -11.84
C ILE A 103 0.53 11.34 -11.59
N ASN A 104 -0.77 11.61 -11.52
CA ASN A 104 -1.78 10.58 -11.22
C ASN A 104 -2.19 9.75 -12.45
N THR A 105 -1.80 10.13 -13.65
CA THR A 105 -2.14 9.39 -14.87
C THR A 105 -0.95 9.34 -15.82
N PHE A 106 -0.46 8.13 -16.05
CA PHE A 106 0.60 7.81 -17.00
C PHE A 106 -0.05 7.39 -18.31
N VAL A 107 0.09 8.21 -19.36
CA VAL A 107 -0.44 7.92 -20.69
C VAL A 107 0.64 7.26 -21.53
N TYR A 108 0.36 6.06 -22.05
CA TYR A 108 1.32 5.29 -22.81
C TYR A 108 1.11 5.41 -24.32
N ASP A 109 2.20 5.54 -25.06
CA ASP A 109 2.21 5.43 -26.52
C ASP A 109 2.38 3.98 -27.00
N LYS A 110 2.34 3.78 -28.33
CA LYS A 110 2.49 2.45 -28.96
C LYS A 110 3.90 1.85 -28.85
N LEU A 111 4.89 2.62 -28.40
CA LEU A 111 6.24 2.14 -28.14
C LEU A 111 6.44 1.83 -26.64
N GLY A 112 5.39 1.96 -25.83
CA GLY A 112 5.46 1.72 -24.38
C GLY A 112 6.07 2.88 -23.60
N ARG A 113 6.20 4.06 -24.19
CA ARG A 113 6.76 5.25 -23.52
C ARG A 113 5.67 6.00 -22.77
N THR A 114 6.06 6.73 -21.72
CA THR A 114 5.13 7.51 -20.88
C THR A 114 5.81 8.76 -20.33
N THR A 115 5.11 9.57 -19.55
CA THR A 115 5.72 10.69 -18.82
C THR A 115 6.50 10.18 -17.61
N ALA A 116 7.74 10.63 -17.44
CA ALA A 116 8.52 10.27 -16.27
C ALA A 116 7.87 10.80 -14.97
N GLY A 117 7.94 10.01 -13.91
CA GLY A 117 7.31 10.37 -12.63
C GLY A 117 7.76 9.48 -11.48
N THR A 118 7.38 9.88 -10.27
CA THR A 118 7.61 9.08 -9.07
C THR A 118 6.27 8.75 -8.43
N ILE A 119 6.13 7.51 -7.97
CA ILE A 119 5.02 7.04 -7.16
C ILE A 119 5.59 6.66 -5.80
N THR A 120 4.96 7.13 -4.73
CA THR A 120 5.34 6.83 -3.35
C THR A 120 4.22 6.06 -2.69
N LEU A 121 4.55 4.91 -2.12
CA LEU A 121 3.68 4.13 -1.26
C LEU A 121 4.03 4.44 0.19
N THR A 122 3.03 4.66 1.02
CA THR A 122 3.17 4.88 2.46
C THR A 122 2.24 3.95 3.23
N GLY A 123 2.81 3.20 4.17
CA GLY A 123 2.08 2.39 5.12
C GLY A 123 1.60 3.24 6.30
N SER A 124 0.41 2.93 6.82
CA SER A 124 -0.17 3.60 7.98
C SER A 124 0.61 3.26 9.26
N GLY A 125 1.17 4.27 9.92
CA GLY A 125 1.86 4.15 11.21
C GLY A 125 2.49 5.48 11.63
N ASN A 126 2.44 5.81 12.92
CA ASN A 126 2.92 7.10 13.42
C ASN A 126 4.44 7.28 13.24
N SER A 127 4.80 8.43 12.66
CA SER A 127 6.10 9.10 12.62
C SER A 127 7.26 8.48 11.82
N SER A 128 7.21 7.22 11.39
CA SER A 128 8.20 6.64 10.45
C SER A 128 7.61 5.51 9.59
N GLY A 129 6.35 5.66 9.18
CA GLY A 129 5.62 4.65 8.41
C GLY A 129 6.45 4.10 7.26
N ALA A 130 6.41 2.78 7.07
CA ALA A 130 7.12 2.12 5.97
C ALA A 130 6.77 2.83 4.66
N SER A 131 7.77 3.18 3.87
CA SER A 131 7.57 3.86 2.60
C SER A 131 8.41 3.23 1.52
N ALA A 132 7.90 3.22 0.30
CA ALA A 132 8.67 2.84 -0.87
C ALA A 132 8.38 3.79 -2.03
N SER A 133 9.38 4.01 -2.87
CA SER A 133 9.24 4.81 -4.08
C SER A 133 9.45 3.96 -5.32
N ILE A 134 8.65 4.21 -6.34
CA ILE A 134 8.82 3.68 -7.68
C ILE A 134 9.13 4.87 -8.58
N ARG A 135 10.17 4.73 -9.39
CA ARG A 135 10.52 5.70 -10.43
C ARG A 135 10.13 5.14 -11.79
N VAL A 136 9.44 5.96 -12.55
CA VAL A 136 9.01 5.68 -13.92
C VAL A 136 9.80 6.61 -14.84
N GLU A 137 10.51 6.03 -15.80
CA GLU A 137 11.27 6.77 -16.79
C GLU A 137 10.41 7.07 -18.02
N ALA A 138 10.85 8.04 -18.84
CA ALA A 138 10.11 8.41 -20.05
C ALA A 138 10.03 7.25 -21.07
N SER A 139 10.93 6.27 -20.98
CA SER A 139 10.89 5.02 -21.74
C SER A 139 9.71 4.10 -21.35
N GLY A 140 9.02 4.39 -20.25
CA GLY A 140 8.00 3.54 -19.64
C GLY A 140 8.54 2.47 -18.68
N TYR A 141 9.87 2.39 -18.53
CA TYR A 141 10.50 1.48 -17.58
C TYR A 141 10.28 1.95 -16.13
N ALA A 142 9.88 1.02 -15.26
CA ALA A 142 9.63 1.27 -13.85
C ALA A 142 10.60 0.48 -12.96
N TYR A 143 11.15 1.12 -11.93
CA TYR A 143 12.07 0.52 -10.96
C TYR A 143 11.94 1.16 -9.57
N TYR A 144 12.57 0.57 -8.55
CA TYR A 144 12.55 1.03 -7.17
C TYR A 144 13.93 0.96 -6.51
#